data_AF-A0A2V6BNT3-F1
#
_entry.id   AF-A0A2V6BNT3-F1
#
_cell.length_a   1.000
_cell.length_b   1.000
_cell.length_c   1.000
_cell.angle_alpha   90.00
_cell.angle_beta   90.00
_cell.angle_gamma   90.00
#
_symmetry.space_group_name_H-M   'P 1'
#
loop_
_entity.id
_entity.type
_entity.pdbx_description
1 polymer ?
#
loop_
_entity_poly.entity_id
_entity_poly.type
_entity_poly.pdbx_seq_one_letter_code
_entity_poly.pdbx_strand_id
1 'polypeptide(L)'
;MPLDVEDVVFGGLASAQVVLTQHQKDLGALVIDIGGGTTDYILYADGAVKQSGCIAIGGDHITNDISMGLRIPMARAEKLKIEEGSCVLGNCFPGEMILLKDDSGFAGKEIERETLNTIIHMRLRETLELLKRRLDEEPFINYLGGGIFITGGCSLLNGIDNLAEEIFEMPAHAAHAQTTSGVTAAVENPQFSTAIGLIKYAQAVQTDRPARGFGRILGRIFSGRR
;
A
#
# COMPACT_ATOMS: atom_id res chain seq x y z
N MET A 1 26.40 -10.48 -10.76
CA MET A 1 25.51 -10.96 -11.85
C MET A 1 24.80 -9.74 -12.41
N PRO A 2 24.88 -9.42 -13.71
CA PRO A 2 24.06 -8.37 -14.29
C PRO A 2 22.58 -8.76 -14.17
N LEU A 3 21.72 -7.79 -13.88
CA LEU A 3 20.27 -7.95 -13.80
C LEU A 3 19.65 -7.25 -15.00
N ASP A 4 18.76 -7.95 -15.72
CA ASP A 4 17.97 -7.40 -16.82
C ASP A 4 16.53 -7.19 -16.37
N VAL A 5 15.91 -6.07 -16.76
CA VAL A 5 14.50 -5.79 -16.50
C VAL A 5 13.67 -6.43 -17.61
N GLU A 6 12.85 -7.41 -17.26
CA GLU A 6 11.97 -8.10 -18.24
C GLU A 6 10.73 -7.27 -18.59
N ASP A 7 10.12 -6.60 -17.60
CA ASP A 7 8.91 -5.79 -17.79
C ASP A 7 8.73 -4.78 -16.64
N VAL A 8 7.80 -3.83 -16.81
CA VAL A 8 7.45 -2.80 -15.81
C VAL A 8 5.94 -2.75 -15.61
N VAL A 9 5.50 -2.72 -14.36
CA VAL A 9 4.07 -2.67 -13.99
C VAL A 9 3.85 -1.52 -13.01
N PHE A 10 2.73 -0.83 -13.15
CA PHE A 10 2.30 0.16 -12.16
C PHE A 10 2.05 -0.50 -10.78
N GLY A 11 2.62 0.09 -9.72
CA GLY A 11 2.58 -0.46 -8.36
C GLY A 11 1.17 -0.73 -7.86
N GLY A 12 0.29 0.27 -7.92
CA GLY A 12 -1.12 0.13 -7.55
C GLY A 12 -1.86 -0.98 -8.31
N LEU A 13 -1.55 -1.17 -9.60
CA LEU A 13 -2.11 -2.29 -10.38
C LEU A 13 -1.62 -3.64 -9.86
N ALA A 14 -0.33 -3.78 -9.60
CA ALA A 14 0.24 -5.01 -9.05
C ALA A 14 -0.38 -5.36 -7.69
N SER A 15 -0.47 -4.39 -6.77
CA SER A 15 -1.08 -4.56 -5.46
C SER A 15 -2.57 -4.96 -5.57
N ALA A 16 -3.34 -4.32 -6.44
CA ALA A 16 -4.75 -4.64 -6.64
C ALA A 16 -5.01 -6.06 -7.17
N GLN A 17 -4.06 -6.66 -7.91
CA GLN A 17 -4.21 -8.04 -8.39
C GLN A 17 -4.20 -9.08 -7.27
N VAL A 18 -3.59 -8.76 -6.13
CA VAL A 18 -3.48 -9.68 -4.99
C VAL A 18 -4.42 -9.29 -3.86
N VAL A 19 -4.78 -8.01 -3.74
CA VAL A 19 -5.69 -7.51 -2.71
C VAL A 19 -7.15 -7.74 -3.05
N LEU A 20 -7.54 -7.59 -4.32
CA LEU A 20 -8.94 -7.71 -4.74
C LEU A 20 -9.26 -9.07 -5.35
N THR A 21 -10.43 -9.58 -4.98
CA THR A 21 -11.13 -10.64 -5.73
C THR A 21 -11.73 -10.09 -7.02
N GLN A 22 -12.05 -10.98 -7.98
CA GLN A 22 -12.76 -10.56 -9.20
C GLN A 22 -14.12 -9.94 -8.89
N HIS A 23 -14.85 -10.51 -7.91
CA HIS A 23 -16.15 -9.99 -7.51
C HIS A 23 -16.09 -8.55 -6.99
N GLN A 24 -15.07 -8.20 -6.20
CA GLN A 24 -14.85 -6.82 -5.75
C GLN A 24 -14.52 -5.87 -6.91
N LYS A 25 -13.74 -6.32 -7.90
CA LYS A 25 -13.46 -5.54 -9.11
C LYS A 25 -14.73 -5.29 -9.94
N ASP A 26 -15.64 -6.27 -9.98
CA ASP A 26 -16.90 -6.17 -10.71
C ASP A 26 -17.91 -5.24 -10.01
N LEU A 27 -18.08 -5.38 -8.70
CA LEU A 27 -18.92 -4.49 -7.87
C LEU A 27 -18.40 -3.05 -7.79
N GLY A 28 -17.11 -2.88 -8.04
CA GLY A 28 -16.37 -1.64 -8.01
C GLY A 28 -15.69 -1.42 -6.67
N ALA A 29 -14.37 -1.23 -6.70
CA ALA A 29 -13.53 -1.17 -5.52
C ALA A 29 -12.37 -0.20 -5.73
N LEU A 30 -11.98 0.49 -4.67
CA LEU A 30 -10.81 1.36 -4.64
C LEU A 30 -9.72 0.66 -3.84
N VAL A 31 -8.53 0.51 -4.43
CA VAL A 31 -7.33 0.12 -3.70
C VAL A 31 -6.49 1.36 -3.47
N ILE A 32 -6.05 1.55 -2.22
CA ILE A 32 -5.12 2.60 -1.80
C ILE A 32 -3.89 1.91 -1.21
N ASP A 33 -2.75 2.01 -1.89
CA ASP A 33 -1.47 1.43 -1.45
C ASP A 33 -0.58 2.54 -0.88
N ILE A 34 -0.46 2.59 0.45
CA ILE A 34 0.28 3.63 1.15
C ILE A 34 1.66 3.08 1.54
N GLY A 35 2.63 3.37 0.68
CA GLY A 35 4.01 2.97 0.81
C GLY A 35 4.85 3.93 1.68
N GLY A 36 6.17 3.81 1.53
CA GLY A 36 7.12 4.66 2.24
C GLY A 36 7.10 6.12 1.78
N GLY A 37 7.18 6.37 0.47
CA GLY A 37 7.25 7.73 -0.08
C GLY A 37 6.09 8.13 -1.00
N THR A 38 5.21 7.18 -1.33
CA THR A 38 4.10 7.40 -2.25
C THR A 38 2.84 6.70 -1.76
N THR A 39 1.71 7.21 -2.23
CA THR A 39 0.40 6.57 -2.12
C THR A 39 -0.12 6.35 -3.53
N ASP A 40 -0.19 5.09 -3.94
CA ASP A 40 -0.79 4.70 -5.21
C ASP A 40 -2.28 4.40 -5.01
N TYR A 41 -3.08 4.69 -6.03
CA TYR A 41 -4.50 4.33 -6.02
C TYR A 41 -4.95 3.76 -7.36
N ILE A 42 -5.93 2.86 -7.29
CA ILE A 42 -6.58 2.29 -8.48
C ILE A 42 -8.04 1.97 -8.17
N LEU A 43 -8.93 2.47 -9.01
CA LEU A 43 -10.36 2.28 -8.93
C LEU A 43 -10.81 1.32 -10.04
N TYR A 44 -11.47 0.25 -9.62
CA TYR A 44 -12.17 -0.69 -10.49
C TYR A 44 -13.67 -0.42 -10.48
N ALA A 45 -14.34 -0.65 -11.61
CA ALA A 45 -15.78 -0.86 -11.72
C ALA A 45 -16.08 -1.69 -12.97
N ASP A 46 -17.10 -2.54 -12.93
CA ASP A 46 -17.44 -3.47 -14.01
C ASP A 46 -16.24 -4.31 -14.49
N GLY A 47 -15.37 -4.70 -13.54
CA GLY A 47 -14.21 -5.56 -13.80
C GLY A 47 -13.03 -4.86 -14.49
N ALA A 48 -13.13 -3.54 -14.75
CA ALA A 48 -12.12 -2.76 -15.45
C ALA A 48 -11.61 -1.57 -14.61
N VAL A 49 -10.37 -1.18 -14.85
CA VAL A 49 -9.78 0.03 -14.25
C VAL A 49 -10.46 1.26 -14.85
N LYS A 50 -11.01 2.13 -13.99
CA LYS A 50 -11.63 3.40 -14.41
C LYS A 50 -10.75 4.60 -14.10
N GLN A 51 -10.02 4.54 -12.99
CA GLN A 51 -9.11 5.60 -12.57
C GLN A 51 -7.90 5.00 -11.87
N SER A 52 -6.74 5.62 -12.03
CA SER A 52 -5.53 5.25 -11.31
C SER A 52 -4.59 6.44 -11.20
N GLY A 53 -3.69 6.40 -10.23
CA GLY A 53 -2.69 7.44 -10.08
C GLY A 53 -1.83 7.25 -8.85
N CYS A 54 -0.97 8.22 -8.62
CA CYS A 54 -0.02 8.26 -7.52
C CYS A 54 0.03 9.68 -6.96
N ILE A 55 0.09 9.81 -5.63
CA ILE A 55 0.50 11.04 -4.97
C ILE A 55 1.84 10.81 -4.27
N ALA A 56 2.71 11.83 -4.32
CA ALA A 56 4.04 11.79 -3.72
C ALA A 56 4.01 12.05 -2.21
N ILE A 57 3.12 11.34 -1.50
CA ILE A 57 2.95 11.37 -0.04
C ILE A 57 2.87 9.93 0.43
N GLY A 58 3.70 9.56 1.41
CA GLY A 58 3.72 8.23 2.01
C GLY A 58 4.04 8.28 3.51
N GLY A 59 4.42 7.13 4.07
CA GLY A 59 4.74 6.97 5.49
C GLY A 59 5.93 7.80 5.98
N ASP A 60 6.83 8.23 5.10
CA ASP A 60 7.95 9.11 5.40
C ASP A 60 7.49 10.53 5.81
N HIS A 61 6.37 11.01 5.27
CA HIS A 61 5.76 12.28 5.65
C HIS A 61 5.17 12.20 7.07
N ILE A 62 4.56 11.07 7.43
CA ILE A 62 4.10 10.80 8.81
C ILE A 62 5.30 10.84 9.76
N THR A 63 6.39 10.16 9.39
CA THR A 63 7.61 10.13 10.18
C THR A 63 8.26 11.49 10.32
N ASN A 64 8.27 12.28 9.26
CA ASN A 64 8.77 13.66 9.27
C ASN A 64 7.96 14.53 10.23
N ASP A 65 6.63 14.44 10.20
CA ASP A 65 5.77 15.19 11.11
C ASP A 65 5.97 14.80 12.57
N ILE A 66 6.11 13.49 12.85
CA ILE A 66 6.46 12.99 14.20
C ILE A 66 7.80 13.57 14.63
N SER A 67 8.81 13.53 13.76
CA SER A 67 10.16 14.06 14.04
C SER A 67 10.12 15.55 14.37
N MET A 68 9.42 16.35 13.57
CA MET A 68 9.29 17.80 13.77
C MET A 68 8.44 18.14 15.00
N GLY A 69 7.24 17.55 15.10
CA GLY A 69 6.28 17.82 16.17
C GLY A 69 6.81 17.40 17.54
N LEU A 70 7.49 16.25 17.60
CA LEU A 70 8.07 15.73 18.84
C LEU A 70 9.54 16.08 19.00
N ARG A 71 10.18 16.78 18.06
CA ARG A 71 11.60 17.17 18.11
C ARG A 71 12.53 16.00 18.46
N ILE A 72 12.32 14.86 17.78
CA ILE A 72 13.17 13.66 17.91
C ILE A 72 13.78 13.31 16.55
N PRO A 73 14.95 12.62 16.50
CA PRO A 73 15.57 12.21 15.24
C PRO A 73 14.64 11.34 14.37
N MET A 74 14.75 11.46 13.04
CA MET A 74 13.92 10.71 12.07
C MET A 74 13.89 9.20 12.33
N ALA A 75 15.03 8.58 12.63
CA ALA A 75 15.10 7.14 12.91
C ALA A 75 14.27 6.75 14.15
N ARG A 76 14.20 7.61 15.16
CA ARG A 76 13.39 7.39 16.36
C ARG A 76 11.92 7.67 16.10
N ALA A 77 11.60 8.67 15.26
CA ALA A 77 10.24 8.93 14.81
C ALA A 77 9.66 7.74 14.03
N GLU A 78 10.42 7.14 13.10
CA GLU A 78 9.98 5.95 12.35
C GLU A 78 9.72 4.79 13.31
N LYS A 79 10.65 4.54 14.23
CA LYS A 79 10.51 3.48 15.21
C LYS A 79 9.28 3.70 16.11
N LEU A 80 9.08 4.92 16.60
CA LEU A 80 7.93 5.30 17.41
C LEU A 80 6.61 5.12 16.63
N LYS A 81 6.57 5.51 15.36
CA LYS A 81 5.41 5.30 14.47
C LYS A 81 5.06 3.82 14.33
N ILE A 82 6.05 2.97 14.11
CA ILE A 82 5.85 1.52 13.93
C ILE A 82 5.41 0.84 15.24
N GLU A 83 6.05 1.20 16.36
CA GLU A 83 5.84 0.50 17.64
C GLU A 83 4.61 0.99 18.40
N GLU A 84 4.29 2.29 18.32
CA GLU A 84 3.30 2.95 19.18
C GLU A 84 2.23 3.73 18.40
N GLY A 85 2.35 3.82 17.07
CA GLY A 85 1.52 4.68 16.25
C GLY A 85 0.07 4.19 16.10
N SER A 86 -0.86 5.12 16.25
CA SER A 86 -2.28 4.95 15.94
C SER A 86 -2.84 6.24 15.34
N CYS A 87 -3.84 6.13 14.47
CA CYS A 87 -4.63 7.30 14.04
C CYS A 87 -6.02 7.36 14.70
N VAL A 88 -6.28 6.54 15.72
CA VAL A 88 -7.48 6.62 16.54
C VAL A 88 -7.27 7.66 17.65
N LEU A 89 -8.09 8.71 17.64
CA LEU A 89 -8.06 9.75 18.67
C LEU A 89 -8.88 9.34 19.90
N GLY A 90 -8.46 9.77 21.09
CA GLY A 90 -9.19 9.53 22.34
C GLY A 90 -9.24 8.08 22.83
N ASN A 91 -8.49 7.16 22.20
CA ASN A 91 -8.37 5.75 22.61
C ASN A 91 -7.17 5.49 23.53
N CYS A 92 -6.74 6.50 24.29
CA CYS A 92 -5.69 6.39 25.30
C CYS A 92 -6.12 7.02 26.62
N PHE A 93 -5.44 6.67 27.71
CA PHE A 93 -5.73 7.30 29.00
C PHE A 93 -5.28 8.77 28.99
N PRO A 94 -6.03 9.69 29.63
CA PRO A 94 -5.59 11.07 29.77
C PRO A 94 -4.21 11.15 30.44
N GLY A 95 -3.25 11.82 29.78
CA GLY A 95 -1.87 11.93 30.26
C GLY A 95 -1.03 10.65 30.13
N GLU A 96 -1.45 9.68 29.32
CA GLU A 96 -0.64 8.50 29.04
C GLU A 96 0.67 8.87 28.33
N MET A 97 1.80 8.43 28.88
CA MET A 97 3.15 8.75 28.40
C MET A 97 3.85 7.54 27.81
N ILE A 98 4.56 7.76 26.70
CA ILE A 98 5.48 6.85 26.04
C ILE A 98 6.91 7.28 26.40
N LEU A 99 7.69 6.37 26.99
CA LEU A 99 9.09 6.63 27.34
C LEU A 99 10.02 6.18 26.23
N LEU A 100 10.59 7.14 25.49
CA LEU A 100 11.74 6.88 24.64
C LEU A 100 13.01 6.85 25.48
N LYS A 101 13.61 5.66 25.59
CA LYS A 101 14.86 5.45 26.32
C LYS A 101 16.00 6.26 25.70
N ASP A 102 16.91 6.69 26.56
CA ASP A 102 18.18 7.29 26.19
C ASP A 102 19.05 6.29 25.41
N ASP A 103 19.84 6.80 24.48
CA ASP A 103 20.92 6.06 23.81
C ASP A 103 22.00 7.03 23.34
N SER A 104 23.01 6.52 22.63
CA SER A 104 24.16 7.28 22.13
C SER A 104 23.75 8.56 21.38
N GLY A 105 23.77 9.69 22.08
CA GLY A 105 23.44 11.02 21.53
C GLY A 105 21.98 11.46 21.69
N PHE A 106 21.15 10.70 22.40
CA PHE A 106 19.77 11.07 22.71
C PHE A 106 19.49 10.89 24.21
N ALA A 107 19.12 11.99 24.88
CA ALA A 107 18.93 12.01 26.34
C ALA A 107 17.67 11.29 26.86
N GLY A 108 16.95 10.59 25.98
CA GLY A 108 15.61 10.09 26.28
C GLY A 108 14.55 11.18 26.15
N LYS A 109 13.28 10.78 26.03
CA LYS A 109 12.16 11.71 25.98
C LYS A 109 10.86 11.02 26.40
N GLU A 110 10.06 11.70 27.20
CA GLU A 110 8.66 11.31 27.43
C GLU A 110 7.75 12.03 26.43
N ILE A 111 6.86 11.27 25.80
CA ILE A 111 5.93 11.74 24.77
C ILE A 111 4.52 11.38 25.20
N GLU A 112 3.61 12.33 25.19
CA GLU A 112 2.19 12.02 25.41
C GLU A 112 1.63 11.24 24.22
N ARG A 113 0.96 10.11 24.49
CA ARG A 113 0.40 9.23 23.45
C ARG A 113 -0.62 9.97 22.57
N GLU A 114 -1.47 10.79 23.18
CA GLU A 114 -2.45 11.60 22.45
C GLU A 114 -1.78 12.55 21.45
N THR A 115 -0.62 13.13 21.81
CA THR A 115 0.14 13.98 20.89
C THR A 115 0.68 13.19 19.70
N LEU A 116 1.23 12.00 19.91
CA LEU A 116 1.68 11.11 18.82
C LEU A 116 0.51 10.75 17.88
N ASN A 117 -0.60 10.30 18.45
CA ASN A 117 -1.77 9.89 17.70
C ASN A 117 -2.36 11.07 16.90
N THR A 118 -2.41 12.27 17.50
CA THR A 118 -2.87 13.48 16.82
C THR A 118 -2.02 13.81 15.59
N ILE A 119 -0.70 13.73 15.71
CA ILE A 119 0.21 13.98 14.58
C ILE A 119 -0.05 12.99 13.44
N ILE A 120 -0.12 11.69 13.77
CA ILE A 120 -0.37 10.62 12.78
C ILE A 120 -1.74 10.79 12.12
N HIS A 121 -2.78 11.01 12.93
CA HIS A 121 -4.15 11.20 12.46
C HIS A 121 -4.24 12.37 11.47
N MET A 122 -3.67 13.54 11.81
CA MET A 122 -3.76 14.73 10.97
C MET A 122 -3.07 14.52 9.61
N ARG A 123 -1.88 13.88 9.57
CA ARG A 123 -1.19 13.62 8.30
C ARG A 123 -1.92 12.60 7.43
N LEU A 124 -2.40 11.51 8.03
CA LEU A 124 -3.19 10.50 7.30
C LEU A 124 -4.49 11.11 6.77
N ARG A 125 -5.18 11.90 7.59
CA ARG A 125 -6.40 12.60 7.19
C ARG A 125 -6.16 13.49 5.99
N GLU A 126 -5.12 14.33 6.04
CA GLU A 126 -4.76 15.19 4.91
C GLU A 126 -4.46 14.38 3.63
N THR A 127 -3.72 13.28 3.77
CA THR A 127 -3.38 12.38 2.64
C THR A 127 -4.63 11.79 2.00
N LEU A 128 -5.55 11.28 2.82
CA LEU A 128 -6.80 10.67 2.34
C LEU A 128 -7.78 11.71 1.79
N GLU A 129 -7.86 12.91 2.39
CA GLU A 129 -8.65 14.03 1.86
C GLU A 129 -8.11 14.52 0.50
N LEU A 130 -6.79 14.60 0.34
CA LEU A 130 -6.17 14.92 -0.94
C LEU A 130 -6.53 13.88 -2.00
N LEU A 131 -6.46 12.60 -1.63
CA LEU A 131 -6.83 11.51 -2.52
C LEU A 131 -8.32 11.55 -2.89
N LYS A 132 -9.22 11.79 -1.93
CA LYS A 132 -10.65 11.96 -2.17
C LYS A 132 -10.92 13.07 -3.19
N ARG A 133 -10.32 14.25 -3.00
CA ARG A 133 -10.45 15.36 -3.97
C ARG A 133 -10.03 14.98 -5.38
N ARG A 134 -8.98 14.16 -5.52
CA ARG A 134 -8.50 13.68 -6.82
C ARG A 134 -9.42 12.62 -7.44
N LEU A 135 -10.05 11.79 -6.62
CA LEU A 135 -11.05 10.82 -7.07
C LEU A 135 -12.35 11.52 -7.48
N ASP A 136 -12.74 12.59 -6.79
CA ASP A 136 -13.92 13.39 -7.09
C ASP A 136 -13.81 14.21 -8.41
N GLU A 137 -12.62 14.29 -9.01
CA GLU A 137 -12.42 14.87 -10.34
C GLU A 137 -13.20 14.10 -11.42
N GLU A 138 -13.48 12.81 -11.19
CA GLU A 138 -14.20 11.93 -12.10
C GLU A 138 -15.40 11.26 -11.38
N PRO A 139 -16.50 10.95 -12.08
CA PRO A 139 -17.74 10.47 -11.45
C PRO A 139 -17.69 9.01 -10.98
N PHE A 140 -16.53 8.35 -11.01
CA PHE A 140 -16.41 6.91 -10.78
C PHE A 140 -16.50 6.50 -9.31
N ILE A 141 -16.28 7.43 -8.38
CA ILE A 141 -16.33 7.15 -6.93
C ILE A 141 -17.71 6.63 -6.48
N ASN A 142 -18.78 7.00 -7.19
CA ASN A 142 -20.14 6.54 -6.91
C ASN A 142 -20.39 5.05 -7.22
N TYR A 143 -19.43 4.37 -7.86
CA TYR A 143 -19.55 2.96 -8.26
C TYR A 143 -18.77 2.02 -7.33
N LEU A 144 -18.35 2.46 -6.15
CA LEU A 144 -17.56 1.67 -5.20
C LEU A 144 -18.40 0.68 -4.37
N GLY A 145 -19.21 -0.17 -5.03
CA GLY A 145 -20.10 -1.12 -4.35
C GLY A 145 -19.37 -2.20 -3.52
N GLY A 146 -18.09 -2.44 -3.80
CA GLY A 146 -17.20 -3.32 -3.05
C GLY A 146 -16.38 -2.64 -1.96
N GLY A 147 -16.44 -1.29 -1.85
CA GLY A 147 -15.74 -0.51 -0.83
C GLY A 147 -14.27 -0.19 -1.12
N ILE A 148 -13.55 0.17 -0.06
CA ILE A 148 -12.16 0.65 -0.09
C ILE A 148 -11.23 -0.37 0.57
N PHE A 149 -10.10 -0.64 -0.07
CA PHE A 149 -9.09 -1.59 0.39
C PHE A 149 -7.74 -0.88 0.54
N ILE A 150 -7.22 -0.83 1.76
CA ILE A 150 -5.99 -0.12 2.08
C ILE A 150 -4.87 -1.14 2.26
N THR A 151 -3.77 -0.98 1.55
CA THR A 151 -2.61 -1.87 1.63
C THR A 151 -1.30 -1.07 1.71
N GLY A 152 -0.16 -1.73 1.61
CA GLY A 152 1.15 -1.13 1.80
C GLY A 152 1.57 -1.09 3.26
N GLY A 153 2.69 -0.44 3.54
CA GLY A 153 3.26 -0.44 4.89
C GLY A 153 2.48 0.37 5.90
N CYS A 154 1.88 1.49 5.47
CA CYS A 154 1.12 2.34 6.38
C CYS A 154 -0.27 1.77 6.70
N SER A 155 -0.77 0.78 5.96
CA SER A 155 -2.03 0.13 6.29
C SER A 155 -1.97 -0.68 7.59
N LEU A 156 -0.77 -0.83 8.18
CA LEU A 156 -0.57 -1.41 9.52
C LEU A 156 -0.84 -0.43 10.66
N LEU A 157 -1.01 0.87 10.38
CA LEU A 157 -1.38 1.85 11.40
C LEU A 157 -2.78 1.56 11.93
N ASN A 158 -2.90 1.47 13.25
CA ASN A 158 -4.17 1.20 13.91
C ASN A 158 -5.20 2.31 13.63
N GLY A 159 -6.35 1.92 13.08
CA GLY A 159 -7.51 2.79 12.81
C GLY A 159 -7.52 3.45 11.43
N ILE A 160 -6.62 3.06 10.53
CA ILE A 160 -6.51 3.69 9.20
C ILE A 160 -7.73 3.43 8.32
N ASP A 161 -8.34 2.26 8.45
CA ASP A 161 -9.61 1.91 7.83
C ASP A 161 -10.77 2.73 8.39
N ASN A 162 -10.85 2.93 9.71
CA ASN A 162 -11.86 3.82 10.30
C ASN A 162 -11.73 5.26 9.79
N LEU A 163 -10.51 5.79 9.71
CA LEU A 163 -10.28 7.13 9.19
C LEU A 163 -10.62 7.25 7.71
N ALA A 164 -10.31 6.22 6.91
CA ALA A 164 -10.73 6.19 5.52
C ALA A 164 -12.26 6.10 5.38
N GLU A 165 -12.93 5.28 6.18
CA GLU A 165 -14.39 5.20 6.19
C GLU A 165 -15.03 6.55 6.53
N GLU A 166 -14.49 7.27 7.51
CA GLU A 166 -14.94 8.63 7.85
C GLU A 166 -14.78 9.60 6.66
N ILE A 167 -13.61 9.60 6.02
CA ILE A 167 -13.30 10.57 4.96
C ILE A 167 -14.07 10.25 3.67
N PHE A 168 -14.14 8.99 3.28
CA PHE A 168 -14.77 8.55 2.04
C PHE A 168 -16.27 8.29 2.17
N GLU A 169 -16.79 8.18 3.39
CA GLU A 169 -18.19 7.85 3.69
C GLU A 169 -18.61 6.50 3.08
N MET A 170 -17.67 5.54 3.08
CA MET A 170 -17.82 4.21 2.48
C MET A 170 -17.06 3.16 3.29
N PRO A 171 -17.51 1.89 3.31
CA PRO A 171 -16.80 0.82 4.01
C PRO A 171 -15.35 0.71 3.54
N ALA A 172 -14.42 0.72 4.50
CA ALA A 172 -12.99 0.59 4.24
C ALA A 172 -12.38 -0.56 5.05
N HIS A 173 -11.38 -1.21 4.47
CA HIS A 173 -10.74 -2.38 5.07
C HIS A 173 -9.23 -2.34 4.85
N ALA A 174 -8.45 -2.55 5.92
CA ALA A 174 -7.05 -2.92 5.76
C ALA A 174 -6.97 -4.29 5.08
N ALA A 175 -6.17 -4.39 4.03
CA ALA A 175 -6.14 -5.55 3.14
C ALA A 175 -4.71 -5.95 2.76
N HIS A 176 -4.52 -7.25 2.57
CA HIS A 176 -3.26 -7.88 2.24
C HIS A 176 -3.41 -8.82 1.04
N ALA A 177 -2.29 -9.28 0.52
CA ALA A 177 -2.26 -10.21 -0.60
C ALA A 177 -2.99 -11.52 -0.27
N GLN A 178 -4.04 -11.83 -1.03
CA GLN A 178 -4.71 -13.11 -1.01
C GLN A 178 -3.85 -14.14 -1.75
N THR A 179 -3.20 -15.02 -1.00
CA THR A 179 -2.45 -16.15 -1.57
C THR A 179 -3.20 -17.45 -1.40
N THR A 180 -3.38 -18.16 -2.51
CA THR A 180 -3.90 -19.52 -2.55
C THR A 180 -2.82 -20.49 -2.05
N SER A 181 -3.04 -21.00 -0.84
CA SER A 181 -2.45 -22.25 -0.30
C SER A 181 -0.92 -22.32 -0.20
N GLY A 182 -0.40 -22.28 1.04
CA GLY A 182 0.89 -22.90 1.37
C GLY A 182 2.05 -21.97 1.80
N VAL A 183 1.83 -20.66 2.02
CA VAL A 183 2.91 -19.77 2.44
C VAL A 183 2.56 -19.00 3.73
N THR A 184 3.60 -18.79 4.53
CA THR A 184 3.65 -18.31 5.92
C THR A 184 3.11 -16.89 6.12
N ALA A 185 2.82 -16.53 7.38
CA ALA A 185 2.35 -15.21 7.85
C ALA A 185 3.12 -13.98 7.32
N ALA A 186 4.33 -14.16 6.78
CA ALA A 186 5.08 -13.09 6.12
C ALA A 186 4.40 -12.58 4.83
N VAL A 187 3.62 -13.43 4.15
CA VAL A 187 2.93 -13.08 2.89
C VAL A 187 1.63 -12.31 3.13
N GLU A 188 1.10 -12.39 4.34
CA GLU A 188 -0.06 -11.61 4.80
C GLU A 188 0.33 -10.18 5.22
N ASN A 189 1.62 -9.84 5.23
CA ASN A 189 2.05 -8.48 5.51
C ASN A 189 1.77 -7.58 4.28
N PRO A 190 0.91 -6.55 4.40
CA PRO A 190 0.52 -5.68 3.29
C PRO A 190 1.68 -4.88 2.68
N GLN A 191 2.83 -4.79 3.35
CA GLN A 191 4.08 -4.24 2.79
C GLN A 191 4.57 -4.97 1.54
N PHE A 192 4.17 -6.24 1.34
CA PHE A 192 4.61 -7.05 0.21
C PHE A 192 3.59 -7.15 -0.91
N SER A 193 2.43 -6.50 -0.82
CA SER A 193 1.37 -6.57 -1.82
C SER A 193 1.86 -6.29 -3.24
N THR A 194 2.62 -5.22 -3.45
CA THR A 194 3.18 -4.89 -4.77
C THR A 194 4.11 -5.98 -5.28
N ALA A 195 5.04 -6.46 -4.45
CA ALA A 195 6.03 -7.46 -4.84
C ALA A 195 5.37 -8.81 -5.20
N ILE A 196 4.39 -9.26 -4.40
CA ILE A 196 3.61 -10.47 -4.68
C ILE A 196 2.79 -10.26 -5.97
N GLY A 197 2.23 -9.08 -6.16
CA GLY A 197 1.51 -8.69 -7.38
C GLY A 197 2.36 -8.77 -8.64
N LEU A 198 3.60 -8.27 -8.59
CA LEU A 198 4.56 -8.36 -9.70
C LEU A 198 4.90 -9.80 -10.05
N ILE A 199 5.05 -10.68 -9.05
CA ILE A 199 5.28 -12.12 -9.29
C ILE A 199 4.07 -12.75 -9.97
N LYS A 200 2.84 -12.48 -9.49
CA LYS A 200 1.62 -13.00 -10.13
C LYS A 200 1.46 -12.47 -11.56
N TYR A 201 1.78 -11.21 -11.80
CA TYR A 201 1.78 -10.63 -13.15
C TYR A 201 2.75 -11.37 -14.07
N ALA A 202 4.00 -11.57 -13.63
CA ALA A 202 5.00 -12.28 -14.42
C ALA A 202 4.57 -13.72 -14.74
N GLN A 203 3.93 -14.43 -13.78
CA GLN A 203 3.37 -15.77 -14.01
C GLN A 203 2.26 -15.77 -15.06
N ALA A 204 1.34 -14.80 -15.02
CA ALA A 204 0.26 -14.69 -15.99
C ALA A 204 0.81 -14.42 -17.40
N VAL A 205 1.74 -13.46 -17.53
CA VAL A 205 2.37 -13.12 -18.82
C VAL A 205 3.17 -14.30 -19.40
N GLN A 206 3.86 -15.09 -18.57
CA GLN A 206 4.57 -16.28 -19.04
C GLN A 206 3.63 -17.37 -19.54
N THR A 207 2.45 -17.51 -18.93
CA THR A 207 1.44 -18.52 -19.33
C THR A 207 0.82 -18.16 -20.69
N ASP A 208 0.59 -16.87 -20.94
CA ASP A 208 0.03 -16.37 -22.20
C ASP A 208 1.04 -16.32 -23.36
N ARG A 209 2.35 -16.42 -23.07
CA ARG A 209 3.35 -16.56 -24.12
C ARG A 209 3.22 -17.95 -24.74
N PRO A 210 2.96 -18.09 -26.06
CA PRO A 210 2.95 -19.39 -26.70
C PRO A 210 4.31 -20.05 -26.42
N ALA A 211 4.27 -21.31 -25.99
CA ALA A 211 5.47 -22.09 -25.75
C ALA A 211 6.43 -21.83 -26.90
N ARG A 212 7.66 -21.37 -26.61
CA ARG A 212 8.74 -21.29 -27.60
C ARG A 212 9.12 -22.72 -28.00
N GLY A 213 8.19 -23.44 -28.62
CA GLY A 213 8.31 -24.80 -29.06
C GLY A 213 9.02 -24.82 -30.41
N PHE A 214 10.13 -25.55 -30.46
CA PHE A 214 10.55 -26.39 -31.59
C PHE A 214 10.76 -25.78 -33.00
N GLY A 215 10.47 -24.50 -33.25
CA GLY A 215 10.63 -23.88 -34.57
C GLY A 215 12.08 -23.55 -34.95
N ARG A 216 12.98 -23.42 -33.97
CA ARG A 216 14.40 -23.12 -34.23
C ARG A 216 15.25 -24.34 -34.61
N ILE A 217 14.76 -25.56 -34.36
CA ILE A 217 15.50 -26.79 -34.70
C ILE A 217 15.22 -27.22 -36.14
N LEU A 218 14.01 -27.01 -36.69
CA LEU A 218 13.73 -27.32 -38.10
C LEU A 218 14.38 -26.34 -39.09
N GLY A 219 14.48 -25.06 -38.77
CA GLY A 219 15.09 -24.06 -39.68
C GLY A 219 16.59 -24.25 -39.93
N ARG A 220 17.28 -24.96 -39.04
CA ARG A 220 18.72 -25.29 -39.17
C ARG A 220 18.99 -26.62 -39.88
N ILE A 221 17.99 -27.50 -40.01
CA ILE A 221 18.14 -28.80 -40.69
C ILE A 221 17.85 -28.68 -42.19
N PHE A 222 16.98 -27.74 -42.60
CA PHE A 222 16.61 -27.56 -44.02
C PHE A 222 17.46 -26.55 -44.81
N SER A 223 18.40 -25.83 -44.18
CA SER A 223 19.27 -24.85 -44.86
C SER A 223 20.66 -25.40 -45.24
N GLY A 224 20.93 -26.69 -45.01
CA GLY A 224 22.24 -27.32 -45.25
C GLY A 224 22.40 -28.08 -46.57
N ARG A 225 21.54 -27.89 -47.58
CA ARG A 225 21.72 -28.46 -48.92
C ARG A 225 21.39 -27.45 -50.01
N ARG A 226 22.41 -26.75 -50.50
CA ARG A 226 22.66 -26.43 -51.91
C ARG A 226 24.04 -25.80 -52.05
#